data_AF-A0AA40DDG6-F1
#
_entry.id   AF-A0AA40DDG6-F1
#
_cell.length_a   1.000
_cell.length_b   1.000
_cell.length_c   1.000
_cell.angle_alpha   90.00
_cell.angle_beta   90.00
_cell.angle_gamma   90.00
#
_symmetry.space_group_name_H-M   'P 1'
#
loop_
_entity.id
_entity.type
_entity.pdbx_description
1 polymer ?
#
loop_
_entity_poly.entity_id
_entity_poly.type
_entity_poly.pdbx_seq_one_letter_code
_entity_poly.pdbx_strand_id
1 'polypeptide(L)'
;MAKSANKAKKRKQISQVDGPNKAAKTAAVAAAATRITPPDSDGDGPSPSSAALEPRTLQTVISDEELDIAIDTLKTIAQYPNLIKSKQCKDLRVAVYDFRQASAIDAGANASLTARITAALTDERYTEARILLAEMRIREQEPKHGALCRWVRDLDVISGLSTIPGGDGTAIQRSERDEQRLRVIDAILRVTGPVDNNPNAFPISCNPGIALQEIWDLRPSTPSEQVYASVLDKTIFKSAPPSLATGLRVIETTPGPLRKPPNHHDALLYTTAPNTIPLATERAPATYQPHPIVPGLGVIRNVLSPDECKAIIAAGETVSFLPDAPLREDGDVSILAHNFYWVADKPFHDTLWSRVAPHVPASVNGRLARGLNRRFRVYRYVPGAEYRAHIDGAWPPSDVLPDDTYVYDASPPDKKQSSLFTFLIYLNDEFEGGETTYFVPAAREGVLNAYPIRPVMGNVALFPHGDTRGALLHEGTGVRKGAKYVIRTEVEYDVEPSE
;
A
#
# COMPACT_ATOMS: atom_id res chain seq x y z
N MET A 1 47.94 13.27 45.80
CA MET A 1 46.46 13.31 45.82
C MET A 1 45.97 12.03 45.13
N ALA A 2 46.04 10.88 45.81
CA ALA A 2 44.94 10.14 46.49
C ALA A 2 43.92 9.54 45.49
N LYS A 3 44.16 8.33 44.93
CA LYS A 3 43.76 6.96 45.39
C LYS A 3 42.22 6.77 45.48
N SER A 4 41.56 6.02 44.58
CA SER A 4 41.49 4.55 44.40
C SER A 4 40.46 3.82 45.31
N ALA A 5 39.51 3.14 44.64
CA ALA A 5 38.86 1.85 44.98
C ALA A 5 37.65 1.74 45.96
N ASN A 6 36.64 1.02 45.45
CA ASN A 6 35.95 -0.18 46.00
C ASN A 6 34.62 -0.10 46.79
N LYS A 7 33.72 -1.01 46.34
CA LYS A 7 32.81 -1.93 47.08
C LYS A 7 31.50 -1.42 47.71
N ALA A 8 30.42 -1.86 47.06
CA ALA A 8 29.45 -2.87 47.52
C ALA A 8 28.77 -2.79 48.92
N LYS A 9 27.44 -3.05 48.87
CA LYS A 9 26.52 -3.54 49.92
C LYS A 9 26.07 -2.57 51.01
N LYS A 10 24.76 -2.26 51.00
CA LYS A 10 23.91 -2.52 52.18
C LYS A 10 22.43 -2.67 51.82
N ARG A 11 21.91 -3.88 52.09
CA ARG A 11 20.49 -4.26 52.17
C ARG A 11 20.11 -4.18 53.65
N LYS A 12 18.99 -3.51 53.99
CA LYS A 12 18.12 -3.75 55.18
C LYS A 12 16.97 -2.72 55.11
N GLN A 13 15.72 -3.13 54.82
CA GLN A 13 14.74 -3.75 55.73
C GLN A 13 13.87 -2.67 56.40
N ILE A 14 12.64 -2.48 55.90
CA ILE A 14 11.49 -2.07 56.72
C ILE A 14 10.30 -2.96 56.34
N SER A 15 9.60 -3.33 57.39
CA SER A 15 8.61 -4.38 57.65
C SER A 15 7.22 -4.16 57.07
N GLN A 16 6.54 -5.30 56.89
CA GLN A 16 5.09 -5.52 56.79
C GLN A 16 4.26 -4.77 57.85
N VAL A 17 3.03 -4.37 57.49
CA VAL A 17 1.80 -4.53 58.31
C VAL A 17 0.57 -4.73 57.39
N ASP A 18 -0.05 -5.90 57.55
CA ASP A 18 -1.47 -6.35 57.42
C ASP A 18 -2.54 -5.66 56.56
N GLY A 19 -3.35 -6.50 55.87
CA GLY A 19 -4.57 -6.19 55.07
C GLY A 19 -5.84 -5.94 55.92
N PRO A 20 -7.09 -6.34 55.53
CA PRO A 20 -7.54 -7.10 54.35
C PRO A 20 -8.90 -6.68 53.69
N ASN A 21 -9.24 -7.35 52.57
CA ASN A 21 -10.58 -7.78 52.07
C ASN A 21 -11.78 -6.81 51.93
N LYS A 22 -12.34 -6.70 50.69
CA LYS A 22 -13.67 -7.28 50.32
C LYS A 22 -14.14 -6.95 48.88
N ALA A 23 -14.28 -8.03 48.09
CA ALA A 23 -15.41 -8.48 47.26
C ALA A 23 -16.42 -7.55 46.54
N ALA A 24 -16.86 -8.08 45.38
CA ALA A 24 -18.16 -7.97 44.70
C ALA A 24 -18.30 -6.80 43.68
N LYS A 25 -18.95 -6.91 42.51
CA LYS A 25 -19.96 -7.86 41.98
C LYS A 25 -20.24 -7.50 40.49
N THR A 26 -20.63 -8.50 39.67
CA THR A 26 -21.67 -8.54 38.58
C THR A 26 -22.00 -7.29 37.74
N ALA A 27 -22.45 -7.31 36.48
CA ALA A 27 -22.71 -8.30 35.42
C ALA A 27 -23.25 -7.52 34.19
N ALA A 28 -23.08 -8.09 32.99
CA ALA A 28 -23.99 -8.12 31.83
C ALA A 28 -24.61 -6.82 31.24
N VAL A 29 -24.37 -6.61 29.92
CA VAL A 29 -25.37 -6.29 28.85
C VAL A 29 -24.69 -6.71 27.51
N ALA A 30 -25.02 -7.87 26.91
CA ALA A 30 -25.88 -8.04 25.72
C ALA A 30 -25.57 -7.03 24.59
N ALA A 31 -25.09 -7.36 23.38
CA ALA A 31 -25.61 -8.25 22.33
C ALA A 31 -25.67 -7.43 21.03
N ALA A 32 -25.24 -8.06 19.93
CA ALA A 32 -25.54 -7.76 18.52
C ALA A 32 -24.91 -6.54 17.82
N ALA A 33 -23.88 -6.81 17.02
CA ALA A 33 -23.78 -6.36 15.63
C ALA A 33 -22.75 -7.22 14.87
N THR A 34 -23.22 -8.33 14.31
CA THR A 34 -22.46 -9.19 13.40
C THR A 34 -22.38 -8.50 12.04
N ARG A 35 -21.17 -8.13 11.59
CA ARG A 35 -20.89 -7.82 10.18
C ARG A 35 -19.75 -8.72 9.70
N ILE A 36 -20.05 -9.39 8.58
CA ILE A 36 -19.34 -10.52 7.98
C ILE A 36 -18.28 -10.00 7.00
N THR A 37 -17.11 -10.63 6.99
CA THR A 37 -16.24 -10.87 5.81
C THR A 37 -15.37 -12.10 6.13
N PRO A 38 -14.91 -12.85 5.10
CA PRO A 38 -15.16 -14.29 4.98
C PRO A 38 -14.08 -15.18 5.62
N PRO A 39 -14.43 -16.41 6.06
CA PRO A 39 -13.46 -17.44 6.37
C PRO A 39 -13.06 -18.20 5.10
N ASP A 40 -11.80 -18.64 5.04
CA ASP A 40 -11.35 -19.67 4.11
C ASP A 40 -12.25 -20.92 4.27
N SER A 41 -12.63 -21.48 3.12
CA SER A 41 -13.43 -22.70 3.04
C SER A 41 -12.52 -23.92 3.10
N ASP A 42 -12.73 -24.75 4.11
CA ASP A 42 -12.80 -26.21 3.99
C ASP A 42 -13.48 -26.76 5.27
N GLY A 43 -14.58 -27.49 5.07
CA GLY A 43 -15.37 -28.10 6.13
C GLY A 43 -14.90 -29.52 6.46
N ASP A 44 -14.82 -29.84 7.75
CA ASP A 44 -15.72 -30.78 8.44
C ASP A 44 -15.18 -31.02 9.87
N GLY A 45 -16.03 -30.79 10.87
CA GLY A 45 -15.69 -30.98 12.28
C GLY A 45 -15.63 -32.45 12.70
N PRO A 46 -15.08 -32.72 13.89
CA PRO A 46 -16.02 -33.06 14.95
C PRO A 46 -15.81 -32.24 16.25
N SER A 47 -16.94 -32.07 16.96
CA SER A 47 -17.23 -31.55 18.31
C SER A 47 -16.11 -31.18 19.31
N PRO A 48 -16.40 -30.25 20.25
CA PRO A 48 -15.40 -29.51 20.99
C PRO A 48 -14.80 -30.31 22.15
N SER A 49 -13.55 -30.74 22.00
CA SER A 49 -12.70 -31.07 23.14
C SER A 49 -11.90 -29.82 23.55
N SER A 50 -12.06 -29.39 24.80
CA SER A 50 -11.23 -28.43 25.54
C SER A 50 -10.04 -27.81 24.79
N ALA A 51 -10.27 -26.78 23.97
CA ALA A 51 -9.19 -25.98 23.43
C ALA A 51 -8.64 -25.10 24.57
N ALA A 52 -7.38 -25.32 24.94
CA ALA A 52 -6.65 -24.42 25.82
C ALA A 52 -6.73 -23.00 25.24
N LEU A 53 -7.03 -22.02 26.09
CA LEU A 53 -6.99 -20.60 25.73
C LEU A 53 -5.55 -20.22 25.41
N GLU A 54 -5.15 -20.29 24.13
CA GLU A 54 -3.84 -19.82 23.72
C GLU A 54 -3.79 -18.29 23.80
N PRO A 55 -2.71 -17.73 24.38
CA PRO A 55 -2.51 -16.28 24.46
C PRO A 55 -2.42 -15.66 23.06
N ARG A 56 -3.20 -14.61 22.81
CA ARG A 56 -3.29 -13.94 21.49
C ARG A 56 -2.36 -12.74 21.33
N THR A 57 -1.74 -12.29 22.41
CA THR A 57 -0.82 -11.14 22.41
C THR A 57 0.40 -11.47 23.24
N LEU A 58 1.59 -11.05 22.79
CA LEU A 58 2.85 -11.35 23.45
C LEU A 58 2.89 -10.82 24.89
N GLN A 59 2.27 -9.67 25.13
CA GLN A 59 2.17 -9.00 26.43
C GLN A 59 1.41 -9.80 27.50
N THR A 60 0.66 -10.83 27.11
CA THR A 60 -0.01 -11.73 28.06
C THR A 60 0.92 -12.80 28.63
N VAL A 61 2.11 -12.95 28.04
CA VAL A 61 3.09 -13.99 28.37
C VAL A 61 4.41 -13.39 28.85
N ILE A 62 4.83 -12.25 28.30
CA ILE A 62 6.11 -11.58 28.61
C ILE A 62 5.86 -10.07 28.73
N SER A 63 6.45 -9.41 29.73
CA SER A 63 6.39 -7.95 29.85
C SER A 63 7.34 -7.24 28.88
N ASP A 64 7.04 -6.01 28.48
CA ASP A 64 7.89 -5.25 27.54
C ASP A 64 9.31 -5.04 28.10
N GLU A 65 9.45 -4.83 29.42
CA GLU A 65 10.76 -4.68 30.08
C GLU A 65 11.59 -5.97 30.00
N GLU A 66 10.99 -7.14 30.19
CA GLU A 66 11.68 -8.42 30.06
C GLU A 66 12.12 -8.70 28.61
N LEU A 67 11.28 -8.30 27.64
CA LEU A 67 11.59 -8.41 26.23
C LEU A 67 12.77 -7.52 25.84
N ASP A 68 12.78 -6.26 26.28
CA ASP A 68 13.87 -5.31 26.04
C ASP A 68 15.19 -5.81 26.63
N ILE A 69 15.17 -6.28 27.88
CA ILE A 69 16.36 -6.85 28.54
C ILE A 69 16.87 -8.07 27.76
N ALA A 70 15.98 -8.94 27.28
CA ALA A 70 16.37 -10.11 26.48
C ALA A 70 17.01 -9.70 25.14
N ILE A 71 16.41 -8.73 24.43
CA ILE A 71 16.93 -8.18 23.17
C ILE A 71 18.32 -7.56 23.38
N ASP A 72 18.48 -6.71 24.39
CA ASP A 72 19.75 -6.04 24.69
C ASP A 72 20.83 -7.02 25.13
N THR A 73 20.46 -8.05 25.89
CA THR A 73 21.36 -9.13 26.28
C THR A 73 21.86 -9.89 25.05
N LEU A 74 20.95 -10.27 24.14
CA LEU A 74 21.31 -10.96 22.90
C LEU A 74 22.19 -10.09 21.99
N LYS A 75 21.84 -8.81 21.81
CA LYS A 75 22.65 -7.83 21.05
C LYS A 75 24.05 -7.68 21.63
N THR A 76 24.16 -7.53 22.95
CA THR A 76 25.44 -7.36 23.64
C THR A 76 26.32 -8.61 23.47
N ILE A 77 25.76 -9.81 23.66
CA ILE A 77 26.50 -11.06 23.51
C ILE A 77 26.90 -11.32 22.05
N ALA A 78 26.08 -10.92 21.08
CA ALA A 78 26.38 -11.05 19.65
C ALA A 78 27.63 -10.26 19.23
N GLN A 79 27.98 -9.18 19.93
CA GLN A 79 29.22 -8.42 19.70
C GLN A 79 30.48 -9.19 20.10
N TYR A 80 30.36 -10.28 20.87
CA TYR A 80 31.48 -11.10 21.32
C TYR A 80 31.33 -12.58 20.93
N PRO A 81 31.49 -12.94 19.64
CA PRO A 81 31.22 -14.31 19.14
C PRO A 81 32.00 -15.43 19.84
N ASN A 82 33.19 -15.11 20.36
CA ASN A 82 34.02 -16.07 21.09
C ASN A 82 33.41 -16.45 22.46
N LEU A 83 32.65 -15.55 23.09
CA LEU A 83 31.98 -15.81 24.36
C LEU A 83 30.72 -16.67 24.19
N ILE A 84 30.08 -16.62 23.02
CA ILE A 84 28.92 -17.47 22.69
C ILE A 84 29.27 -18.96 22.80
N LYS A 85 30.48 -19.34 22.39
CA LYS A 85 30.96 -20.73 22.46
C LYS A 85 31.38 -21.16 23.87
N SER A 86 31.45 -20.23 24.82
CA SER A 86 31.84 -20.52 26.20
C SER A 86 30.84 -21.44 26.89
N LYS A 87 31.28 -22.05 28.01
CA LYS A 87 30.40 -22.84 28.87
C LYS A 87 29.31 -21.99 29.53
N GLN A 88 29.56 -20.70 29.75
CA GLN A 88 28.62 -19.78 30.40
C GLN A 88 27.40 -19.50 29.53
N CYS A 89 27.56 -19.55 28.20
CA CYS A 89 26.45 -19.37 27.26
C CYS A 89 25.81 -20.69 26.81
N LYS A 90 26.02 -21.81 27.53
CA LYS A 90 25.43 -23.11 27.15
C LYS A 90 23.91 -23.03 27.13
N ASP A 91 23.30 -22.62 28.23
CA ASP A 91 21.84 -22.62 28.36
C ASP A 91 21.20 -21.54 27.49
N LEU A 92 21.88 -20.41 27.31
CA LEU A 92 21.48 -19.40 26.31
C LEU A 92 21.47 -19.97 24.89
N ARG A 93 22.51 -20.73 24.50
CA ARG A 93 22.53 -21.38 23.18
C ARG A 93 21.41 -22.42 23.02
N VAL A 94 21.10 -23.17 24.07
CA VAL A 94 19.98 -24.12 24.06
C VAL A 94 18.66 -23.37 23.92
N ALA A 95 18.41 -22.35 24.73
CA ALA A 95 17.19 -21.54 24.66
C ALA A 95 17.02 -20.85 23.30
N VAL A 96 18.09 -20.31 22.72
CA VAL A 96 18.08 -19.71 21.37
C VAL A 96 17.85 -20.78 20.29
N TYR A 97 18.40 -21.98 20.46
CA TYR A 97 18.17 -23.09 19.55
C TYR A 97 16.71 -23.57 19.61
N ASP A 98 16.16 -23.74 20.81
CA ASP A 98 14.77 -24.16 21.03
C ASP A 98 13.80 -23.09 20.53
N PHE A 99 14.09 -21.81 20.78
CA PHE A 99 13.35 -20.68 20.23
C PHE A 99 13.38 -20.70 18.70
N ARG A 100 14.57 -20.85 18.10
CA ARG A 100 14.72 -20.98 16.64
C ARG A 100 13.96 -22.19 16.10
N GLN A 101 13.95 -23.31 16.80
CA GLN A 101 13.24 -24.51 16.41
C GLN A 101 11.72 -24.28 16.46
N ALA A 102 11.22 -23.64 17.51
CA ALA A 102 9.82 -23.22 17.63
C ALA A 102 9.41 -22.27 16.50
N SER A 103 10.27 -21.30 16.14
CA SER A 103 10.03 -20.39 15.00
C SER A 103 10.13 -21.08 13.64
N ALA A 104 10.88 -22.18 13.53
CA ALA A 104 11.10 -22.90 12.28
C ALA A 104 10.06 -23.99 11.98
N ILE A 105 9.22 -24.40 12.94
CA ILE A 105 8.20 -25.45 12.76
C ILE A 105 7.17 -25.06 11.67
N ASP A 106 6.93 -23.76 11.44
CA ASP A 106 6.06 -23.28 10.35
C ASP A 106 6.77 -23.11 8.99
N ALA A 107 8.11 -23.22 8.93
CA ALA A 107 8.93 -22.88 7.76
C ALA A 107 9.92 -23.99 7.35
N GLY A 108 9.63 -25.26 7.66
CA GLY A 108 10.47 -26.41 7.31
C GLY A 108 10.73 -26.57 5.80
N ALA A 109 11.63 -27.51 5.43
CA ALA A 109 11.99 -27.79 4.03
C ALA A 109 10.81 -28.19 3.11
N ASN A 110 9.66 -28.57 3.70
CA ASN A 110 8.42 -28.88 3.00
C ASN A 110 7.51 -27.65 2.79
N ALA A 111 7.87 -26.48 3.33
CA ALA A 111 7.12 -25.24 3.14
C ALA A 111 7.32 -24.68 1.72
N SER A 112 6.28 -24.05 1.18
CA SER A 112 6.34 -23.38 -0.13
C SER A 112 7.48 -22.34 -0.18
N LEU A 113 8.02 -22.06 -1.38
CA LEU A 113 9.04 -21.03 -1.53
C LEU A 113 8.56 -19.67 -1.02
N THR A 114 7.29 -19.31 -1.24
CA THR A 114 6.69 -18.09 -0.69
C THR A 114 6.76 -18.04 0.84
N ALA A 115 6.46 -19.14 1.53
CA ALA A 115 6.54 -19.19 2.99
C ALA A 115 7.99 -19.04 3.48
N ARG A 116 8.92 -19.78 2.86
CA ARG A 116 10.35 -19.74 3.20
C ARG A 116 10.97 -18.35 2.95
N ILE A 117 10.62 -17.70 1.84
CA ILE A 117 11.03 -16.31 1.54
C ILE A 117 10.46 -15.37 2.59
N THR A 118 9.16 -15.48 2.90
CA THR A 118 8.53 -14.63 3.93
C THR A 118 9.25 -14.76 5.26
N ALA A 119 9.52 -15.98 5.73
CA ALA A 119 10.27 -16.21 6.97
C ALA A 119 11.69 -15.61 6.91
N ALA A 120 12.40 -15.77 5.78
CA ALA A 120 13.72 -15.17 5.60
C ALA A 120 13.68 -13.64 5.63
N LEU A 121 12.64 -13.01 5.09
CA LEU A 121 12.47 -11.55 5.15
C LEU A 121 12.12 -11.07 6.55
N THR A 122 11.23 -11.76 7.26
CA THR A 122 10.88 -11.47 8.65
C THR A 122 12.09 -11.55 9.57
N ASP A 123 12.95 -12.56 9.37
CA ASP A 123 14.19 -12.74 10.14
C ASP A 123 15.38 -11.91 9.62
N GLU A 124 15.15 -11.06 8.61
CA GLU A 124 16.19 -10.24 7.96
C GLU A 124 17.37 -11.02 7.36
N ARG A 125 17.14 -12.29 7.00
CA ARG A 125 18.10 -13.16 6.31
C ARG A 125 18.11 -12.87 4.80
N TYR A 126 18.50 -11.66 4.43
CA TYR A 126 18.40 -11.14 3.04
C TYR A 126 19.15 -11.98 2.00
N THR A 127 20.32 -12.54 2.32
CA THR A 127 21.06 -13.43 1.41
C THR A 127 20.28 -14.70 1.10
N GLU A 128 19.67 -15.30 2.13
CA GLU A 128 18.85 -16.51 1.96
C GLU A 128 17.58 -16.19 1.16
N ALA A 129 16.91 -15.08 1.46
CA ALA A 129 15.77 -14.62 0.68
C ALA A 129 16.11 -14.48 -0.81
N ARG A 130 17.27 -13.91 -1.15
CA ARG A 130 17.74 -13.79 -2.54
C ARG A 130 18.00 -15.14 -3.21
N ILE A 131 18.57 -16.11 -2.50
CA ILE A 131 18.77 -17.48 -3.01
C ILE A 131 17.42 -18.13 -3.31
N LEU A 132 16.45 -18.01 -2.39
CA LEU A 132 15.11 -18.57 -2.56
C LEU A 132 14.31 -17.87 -3.68
N LEU A 133 14.49 -16.56 -3.85
CA LEU A 133 13.91 -15.81 -4.97
C LEU A 133 14.52 -16.23 -6.31
N ALA A 134 15.83 -16.45 -6.37
CA ALA A 134 16.49 -17.00 -7.56
C ALA A 134 15.97 -18.41 -7.88
N GLU A 135 15.80 -19.26 -6.87
CA GLU A 135 15.17 -20.58 -7.02
C GLU A 135 13.73 -20.46 -7.54
N MET A 136 12.91 -19.57 -6.98
CA MET A 136 11.55 -19.29 -7.43
C MET A 136 11.52 -18.88 -8.91
N ARG A 137 12.43 -17.99 -9.32
CA ARG A 137 12.58 -17.55 -10.71
C ARG A 137 12.98 -18.70 -11.64
N ILE A 138 13.96 -19.52 -11.26
CA ILE A 138 14.43 -20.67 -12.06
C ILE A 138 13.32 -21.71 -12.26
N ARG A 139 12.48 -21.90 -11.23
CA ARG A 139 11.32 -22.80 -11.28
C ARG A 139 10.10 -22.19 -11.97
N GLU A 140 10.20 -20.95 -12.46
CA GLU A 140 9.09 -20.18 -13.05
C GLU A 140 7.86 -20.11 -12.12
N GLN A 141 8.10 -20.10 -10.81
CA GLN A 141 7.07 -19.97 -9.79
C GLN A 141 6.81 -18.51 -9.44
N GLU A 142 5.63 -18.23 -8.90
CA GLU A 142 5.21 -16.88 -8.54
C GLU A 142 4.83 -16.82 -7.05
N PRO A 143 5.10 -15.69 -6.37
CA PRO A 143 4.56 -15.47 -5.05
C PRO A 143 3.04 -15.29 -5.11
N LYS A 144 2.33 -15.56 -4.01
CA LYS A 144 0.95 -15.09 -3.89
C LYS A 144 0.92 -13.56 -3.90
N HIS A 145 -0.07 -12.95 -4.54
CA HIS A 145 -0.19 -11.49 -4.65
C HIS A 145 -0.11 -10.77 -3.30
N GLY A 146 -0.84 -11.26 -2.28
CA GLY A 146 -0.76 -10.69 -0.93
C GLY A 146 0.63 -10.81 -0.28
N ALA A 147 1.42 -11.82 -0.63
CA ALA A 147 2.81 -11.95 -0.15
C ALA A 147 3.72 -10.92 -0.83
N LEU A 148 3.58 -10.75 -2.16
CA LEU A 148 4.31 -9.75 -2.93
C LEU A 148 4.07 -8.33 -2.38
N CYS A 149 2.81 -7.96 -2.16
CA CYS A 149 2.46 -6.64 -1.60
C CYS A 149 3.08 -6.42 -0.22
N ARG A 150 3.06 -7.45 0.65
CA ARG A 150 3.69 -7.38 1.98
C ARG A 150 5.21 -7.25 1.89
N TRP A 151 5.89 -8.07 1.10
CA TRP A 151 7.34 -8.04 0.99
C TRP A 151 7.87 -6.67 0.56
N VAL A 152 7.26 -6.08 -0.47
CA VAL A 152 7.62 -4.73 -0.94
C VAL A 152 7.42 -3.70 0.17
N ARG A 153 6.24 -3.72 0.81
CA ARG A 153 5.87 -2.76 1.85
C ARG A 153 6.78 -2.86 3.08
N ASP A 154 7.10 -4.08 3.52
CA ASP A 154 7.84 -4.30 4.76
C ASP A 154 9.36 -4.04 4.59
N LEU A 155 9.88 -4.14 3.34
CA LEU A 155 11.26 -3.75 3.01
C LEU A 155 11.46 -2.23 2.99
N ASP A 156 10.44 -1.46 2.57
CA ASP A 156 10.35 0.01 2.58
C ASP A 156 11.68 0.77 2.35
N VAL A 157 12.31 0.53 1.20
CA VAL A 157 13.66 1.04 0.89
C VAL A 157 13.72 1.95 -0.35
N ILE A 158 12.59 2.11 -1.03
CA ILE A 158 12.48 2.80 -2.32
C ILE A 158 11.96 4.22 -2.15
N SER A 159 11.03 4.40 -1.21
CA SER A 159 10.37 5.66 -0.88
C SER A 159 11.40 6.77 -0.62
N GLY A 160 11.02 8.02 -0.90
CA GLY A 160 11.81 9.20 -0.58
C GLY A 160 12.55 9.83 -1.76
N LEU A 161 12.35 9.39 -3.02
CA LEU A 161 12.96 10.05 -4.18
C LEU A 161 12.53 11.53 -4.31
N SER A 162 11.32 11.88 -3.87
CA SER A 162 10.84 13.28 -3.80
C SER A 162 11.67 14.19 -2.90
N THR A 163 12.41 13.62 -1.94
CA THR A 163 13.24 14.38 -0.99
C THR A 163 14.57 14.81 -1.57
N ILE A 164 14.87 14.44 -2.83
CA ILE A 164 16.09 14.82 -3.53
C ILE A 164 15.81 16.02 -4.43
N PRO A 165 16.20 17.25 -4.04
CA PRO A 165 16.11 18.40 -4.93
C PRO A 165 17.26 18.30 -5.96
N GLY A 166 16.92 18.11 -7.24
CA GLY A 166 17.84 18.40 -8.36
C GLY A 166 19.09 17.52 -8.51
N GLY A 167 19.14 16.31 -7.96
CA GLY A 167 20.28 15.40 -8.08
C GLY A 167 20.01 14.25 -9.04
N ASP A 168 20.99 13.97 -9.89
CA ASP A 168 21.23 12.80 -10.77
C ASP A 168 21.19 11.41 -10.07
N GLY A 169 20.43 11.24 -9.00
CA GLY A 169 20.42 10.01 -8.21
C GLY A 169 21.74 9.74 -7.49
N THR A 170 22.71 10.67 -7.48
CA THR A 170 23.97 10.45 -6.78
C THR A 170 23.79 10.50 -5.27
N ALA A 171 23.91 9.30 -4.70
CA ALA A 171 24.21 8.96 -3.32
C ALA A 171 23.20 9.43 -2.25
N ILE A 172 22.00 8.84 -2.26
CA ILE A 172 21.40 8.49 -0.96
C ILE A 172 22.45 7.61 -0.25
N GLN A 173 23.01 8.09 0.86
CA GLN A 173 23.81 7.24 1.73
C GLN A 173 22.88 6.21 2.36
N ARG A 174 22.95 4.98 1.86
CA ARG A 174 22.16 3.86 2.35
C ARG A 174 22.95 3.15 3.44
N SER A 175 22.27 2.72 4.49
CA SER A 175 22.88 1.80 5.44
C SER A 175 23.16 0.46 4.75
N GLU A 176 24.09 -0.35 5.29
CA GLU A 176 24.33 -1.71 4.77
C GLU A 176 23.03 -2.53 4.73
N ARG A 177 22.16 -2.35 5.72
CA ARG A 177 20.83 -2.97 5.79
C ARG A 177 19.94 -2.55 4.60
N ASP A 178 19.90 -1.26 4.28
CA ASP A 178 19.11 -0.75 3.16
C ASP A 178 19.68 -1.19 1.81
N GLU A 179 21.00 -1.31 1.69
CA GLU A 179 21.62 -1.88 0.50
C GLU A 179 21.18 -3.34 0.28
N GLN A 180 21.15 -4.16 1.34
CA GLN A 180 20.65 -5.53 1.25
C GLN A 180 19.17 -5.57 0.89
N ARG A 181 18.33 -4.73 1.51
CA ARG A 181 16.89 -4.63 1.20
C ARG A 181 16.66 -4.23 -0.25
N LEU A 182 17.43 -3.29 -0.79
CA LEU A 182 17.31 -2.88 -2.19
C LEU A 182 17.67 -4.03 -3.16
N ARG A 183 18.69 -4.82 -2.84
CA ARG A 183 19.03 -6.04 -3.61
C ARG A 183 17.92 -7.10 -3.54
N VAL A 184 17.22 -7.19 -2.42
CA VAL A 184 16.08 -8.09 -2.28
C VAL A 184 14.89 -7.60 -3.11
N ILE A 185 14.59 -6.30 -3.10
CA ILE A 185 13.57 -5.71 -3.99
C ILE A 185 13.89 -6.02 -5.46
N ASP A 186 15.12 -5.77 -5.90
CA ASP A 186 15.56 -6.12 -7.27
C ASP A 186 15.33 -7.60 -7.57
N ALA A 187 15.67 -8.50 -6.65
CA ALA A 187 15.41 -9.93 -6.81
C ALA A 187 13.92 -10.28 -6.88
N ILE A 188 13.07 -9.65 -6.05
CA ILE A 188 11.60 -9.81 -6.09
C ILE A 188 11.07 -9.40 -7.47
N LEU A 189 11.45 -8.22 -7.96
CA LEU A 189 10.96 -7.70 -9.23
C LEU A 189 11.45 -8.52 -10.43
N ARG A 190 12.62 -9.16 -10.35
CA ARG A 190 13.10 -10.10 -11.39
C ARG A 190 12.34 -11.41 -11.42
N VAL A 191 11.64 -11.78 -10.33
CA VAL A 191 10.72 -12.94 -10.31
C VAL A 191 9.41 -12.57 -11.00
N THR A 192 8.90 -11.36 -10.73
CA THR A 192 7.53 -10.98 -11.08
C THR A 192 7.43 -10.18 -12.37
N GLY A 193 8.51 -9.59 -12.88
CA GLY A 193 8.45 -8.64 -13.98
C GLY A 193 9.66 -8.68 -14.92
N PRO A 194 9.59 -7.89 -16.00
CA PRO A 194 10.68 -7.77 -16.96
C PRO A 194 11.87 -7.01 -16.37
N VAL A 195 13.03 -7.22 -16.98
CA VAL A 195 14.24 -6.43 -16.74
C VAL A 195 14.34 -5.39 -17.85
N ASP A 196 14.62 -4.15 -17.47
CA ASP A 196 14.93 -3.10 -18.42
C ASP A 196 16.35 -3.29 -18.99
N ASN A 197 16.39 -3.57 -20.29
CA ASN A 197 17.61 -3.72 -21.07
C ASN A 197 17.88 -2.51 -21.98
N ASN A 198 17.21 -1.37 -21.75
CA ASN A 198 17.41 -0.15 -22.51
C ASN A 198 18.87 0.35 -22.36
N PRO A 199 19.69 0.34 -23.42
CA PRO A 199 21.08 0.78 -23.34
C PRO A 199 21.21 2.31 -23.13
N ASN A 200 20.13 3.05 -23.35
CA ASN A 200 20.07 4.51 -23.20
C ASN A 200 19.54 4.93 -21.81
N ALA A 201 19.24 3.99 -20.91
CA ALA A 201 18.87 4.33 -19.55
C ALA A 201 20.01 5.13 -18.89
N PHE A 202 19.65 6.16 -18.13
CA PHE A 202 20.63 6.98 -17.42
C PHE A 202 21.43 6.11 -16.45
N PRO A 203 22.77 6.17 -16.51
CA PRO A 203 23.62 5.33 -15.68
C PRO A 203 23.61 5.81 -14.24
N ILE A 204 23.92 4.89 -13.32
CA ILE A 204 24.19 5.22 -11.92
C ILE A 204 25.56 4.69 -11.52
N SER A 205 26.29 5.48 -10.72
CA SER A 205 27.64 5.14 -10.26
C SER A 205 27.64 4.19 -9.06
N CYS A 206 26.59 4.19 -8.22
CA CYS A 206 26.48 3.31 -7.06
C CYS A 206 25.80 1.97 -7.39
N ASN A 207 26.17 0.92 -6.64
CA ASN A 207 25.49 -0.38 -6.66
C ASN A 207 25.51 -0.97 -5.23
N PRO A 208 24.35 -1.22 -4.61
CA PRO A 208 23.02 -1.14 -5.20
C PRO A 208 22.53 0.32 -5.29
N GLY A 209 21.54 0.60 -6.14
CA GLY A 209 21.09 1.97 -6.39
C GLY A 209 19.78 2.09 -7.15
N ILE A 210 19.24 3.31 -7.21
CA ILE A 210 18.04 3.64 -7.98
C ILE A 210 18.41 4.75 -8.98
N ALA A 211 18.40 4.43 -10.27
CA ALA A 211 18.71 5.36 -11.34
C ALA A 211 17.44 6.08 -11.81
N LEU A 212 17.32 7.36 -11.47
CA LEU A 212 16.19 8.20 -11.92
C LEU A 212 16.32 8.48 -13.42
N GLN A 213 15.29 8.12 -14.17
CA GLN A 213 15.21 8.31 -15.61
C GLN A 213 14.52 9.63 -15.97
N GLU A 214 14.54 9.99 -17.25
CA GLU A 214 13.83 11.17 -17.74
C GLU A 214 12.33 11.09 -17.43
N ILE A 215 11.74 12.22 -17.01
CA ILE A 215 10.30 12.32 -16.76
C ILE A 215 9.55 12.22 -18.08
N TRP A 216 8.67 11.22 -18.17
CA TRP A 216 7.75 11.12 -19.29
C TRP A 216 6.64 12.17 -19.13
N ASP A 217 6.81 13.30 -19.81
CA ASP A 217 5.93 14.46 -19.73
C ASP A 217 5.11 14.60 -21.02
N LEU A 218 3.80 14.33 -20.91
CA LEU A 218 2.84 14.45 -22.02
C LEU A 218 2.03 15.75 -21.95
N ARG A 219 2.43 16.71 -21.11
CA ARG A 219 1.71 17.98 -20.98
C ARG A 219 1.77 18.76 -22.30
N PRO A 220 0.65 19.39 -22.70
CA PRO A 220 0.66 20.35 -23.80
C PRO A 220 1.51 21.57 -23.42
N SER A 221 1.88 22.38 -24.42
CA SER A 221 2.57 23.66 -24.21
C SER A 221 1.68 24.75 -23.60
N THR A 222 0.37 24.50 -23.49
CA THR A 222 -0.57 25.44 -22.86
C THR A 222 -0.35 25.49 -21.35
N PRO A 223 -0.43 26.67 -20.72
CA PRO A 223 -0.31 26.79 -19.27
C PRO A 223 -1.34 25.93 -18.53
N SER A 224 -0.92 25.34 -17.40
CA SER A 224 -1.81 24.62 -16.48
C SER A 224 -2.87 25.54 -15.87
N GLU A 225 -4.08 25.01 -15.74
CA GLU A 225 -5.19 25.62 -15.00
C GLU A 225 -4.78 25.80 -13.52
N GLN A 226 -5.11 26.95 -12.93
CA GLN A 226 -4.74 27.25 -11.53
C GLN A 226 -5.78 26.70 -10.55
N VAL A 227 -6.04 25.39 -10.61
CA VAL A 227 -7.15 24.73 -9.90
C VAL A 227 -6.99 24.87 -8.38
N TYR A 228 -5.81 24.59 -7.83
CA TYR A 228 -5.61 24.66 -6.39
C TYR A 228 -5.75 26.08 -5.84
N ALA A 229 -5.37 27.11 -6.59
CA ALA A 229 -5.62 28.50 -6.21
C ALA A 229 -7.13 28.77 -6.04
N SER A 230 -7.96 28.22 -6.93
CA SER A 230 -9.43 28.32 -6.83
C SER A 230 -10.02 27.56 -5.64
N VAL A 231 -9.33 26.53 -5.15
CA VAL A 231 -9.70 25.84 -3.90
C VAL A 231 -9.41 26.74 -2.71
N LEU A 232 -8.22 27.34 -2.67
CA LEU A 232 -7.79 28.21 -1.58
C LEU A 232 -8.67 29.46 -1.43
N ASP A 233 -9.06 30.08 -2.54
CA ASP A 233 -9.94 31.26 -2.55
C ASP A 233 -11.44 30.93 -2.57
N LYS A 234 -11.78 29.63 -2.55
CA LYS A 234 -13.14 29.07 -2.58
C LYS A 234 -13.93 29.33 -3.86
N THR A 235 -13.30 29.84 -4.93
CA THR A 235 -13.99 29.99 -6.22
C THR A 235 -14.23 28.66 -6.93
N ILE A 236 -13.54 27.58 -6.54
CA ILE A 236 -13.76 26.21 -7.06
C ILE A 236 -15.22 25.78 -6.97
N PHE A 237 -15.96 26.22 -5.93
CA PHE A 237 -17.36 25.87 -5.72
C PHE A 237 -18.31 26.44 -6.80
N LYS A 238 -17.86 27.40 -7.62
CA LYS A 238 -18.60 27.83 -8.82
C LYS A 238 -18.65 26.74 -9.89
N SER A 239 -17.73 25.78 -9.83
CA SER A 239 -17.70 24.60 -10.71
C SER A 239 -18.53 23.44 -10.15
N ALA A 240 -19.07 23.57 -8.93
CA ALA A 240 -19.95 22.55 -8.37
C ALA A 240 -21.28 22.52 -9.13
N PRO A 241 -21.76 21.33 -9.56
CA PRO A 241 -23.07 21.20 -10.15
C PRO A 241 -24.18 21.70 -9.19
N PRO A 242 -25.23 22.38 -9.67
CA PRO A 242 -26.32 22.84 -8.82
C PRO A 242 -27.01 21.72 -8.02
N SER A 243 -27.03 20.50 -8.58
CA SER A 243 -27.58 19.29 -7.98
C SER A 243 -26.69 18.65 -6.91
N LEU A 244 -25.46 19.13 -6.71
CA LEU A 244 -24.49 18.47 -5.84
C LEU A 244 -24.98 18.35 -4.39
N ALA A 245 -25.51 19.44 -3.83
CA ALA A 245 -25.92 19.49 -2.43
C ALA A 245 -27.09 18.54 -2.11
N THR A 246 -27.96 18.26 -3.08
CA THR A 246 -29.09 17.34 -2.91
C THR A 246 -28.78 15.92 -3.38
N GLY A 247 -27.80 15.75 -4.26
CA GLY A 247 -27.45 14.46 -4.85
C GLY A 247 -26.40 13.67 -4.07
N LEU A 248 -25.48 14.36 -3.37
CA LEU A 248 -24.39 13.73 -2.63
C LEU A 248 -24.83 13.34 -1.21
N ARG A 249 -24.61 12.07 -0.84
CA ARG A 249 -24.97 11.54 0.48
C ARG A 249 -24.00 10.48 0.96
N VAL A 250 -23.89 10.33 2.28
CA VAL A 250 -23.11 9.25 2.92
C VAL A 250 -23.96 7.98 2.94
N ILE A 251 -23.39 6.87 2.51
CA ILE A 251 -24.03 5.54 2.50
C ILE A 251 -23.40 4.58 3.53
N GLU A 252 -22.16 4.82 3.91
CA GLU A 252 -21.49 4.04 4.94
C GLU A 252 -20.50 4.92 5.72
N THR A 253 -20.45 4.70 7.04
CA THR A 253 -19.45 5.29 7.93
C THR A 253 -18.73 4.16 8.63
N THR A 254 -17.41 4.08 8.46
CA THR A 254 -16.55 3.23 9.30
C THR A 254 -15.82 4.12 10.32
N PRO A 255 -16.11 3.98 11.62
CA PRO A 255 -15.42 4.73 12.66
C PRO A 255 -13.89 4.55 12.58
N GLY A 256 -13.13 5.62 12.81
CA GLY A 256 -11.66 5.64 12.70
C GLY A 256 -10.97 4.43 13.37
N PRO A 257 -11.24 4.14 14.65
CA PRO A 257 -10.65 2.99 15.36
C PRO A 257 -11.01 1.61 14.78
N LEU A 258 -12.08 1.51 14.00
CA LEU A 258 -12.53 0.27 13.36
C LEU A 258 -12.05 0.13 11.90
N ARG A 259 -11.38 1.15 11.36
CA ARG A 259 -10.71 1.04 10.05
C ARG A 259 -9.57 0.02 10.13
N LYS A 260 -9.13 -0.46 8.96
CA LYS A 260 -8.01 -1.40 8.83
C LYS A 260 -6.96 -0.80 7.89
N PRO A 261 -5.82 -0.32 8.41
CA PRO A 261 -5.48 -0.19 9.83
C PRO A 261 -6.35 0.86 10.55
N PRO A 262 -6.43 0.82 11.89
CA PRO A 262 -7.10 1.85 12.69
C PRO A 262 -6.59 3.25 12.37
N ASN A 263 -7.44 4.26 12.48
CA ASN A 263 -7.15 5.62 12.03
C ASN A 263 -7.73 6.67 13.00
N HIS A 264 -7.16 7.87 13.00
CA HIS A 264 -7.68 9.00 13.75
C HIS A 264 -9.01 9.54 13.20
N HIS A 265 -9.31 9.31 11.92
CA HIS A 265 -10.50 9.83 11.27
C HIS A 265 -11.38 8.72 10.72
N ASP A 266 -12.69 8.93 10.77
CA ASP A 266 -13.69 8.06 10.16
C ASP A 266 -13.48 7.96 8.65
N ALA A 267 -13.85 6.81 8.08
CA ALA A 267 -13.98 6.66 6.64
C ALA A 267 -15.46 6.80 6.27
N LEU A 268 -15.77 7.90 5.57
CA LEU A 268 -17.09 8.17 5.02
C LEU A 268 -17.11 7.73 3.57
N LEU A 269 -18.04 6.84 3.22
CA LEU A 269 -18.30 6.42 1.85
C LEU A 269 -19.52 7.16 1.33
N TYR A 270 -19.32 7.94 0.28
CA TYR A 270 -20.36 8.71 -0.36
C TYR A 270 -20.88 8.02 -1.62
N THR A 271 -22.10 8.35 -2.01
CA THR A 271 -22.62 8.11 -3.35
C THR A 271 -23.34 9.35 -3.85
N THR A 272 -23.63 9.38 -5.14
CA THR A 272 -24.38 10.46 -5.80
C THR A 272 -25.71 9.97 -6.36
N ALA A 273 -26.69 10.84 -6.44
CA ALA A 273 -27.85 10.60 -7.29
C ALA A 273 -27.41 10.57 -8.78
N PRO A 274 -28.14 9.87 -9.67
CA PRO A 274 -27.84 9.85 -11.09
C PRO A 274 -27.59 11.24 -11.67
N ASN A 275 -26.49 11.42 -12.41
CA ASN A 275 -26.09 12.68 -13.05
C ASN A 275 -25.82 13.85 -12.08
N THR A 276 -25.48 13.58 -10.81
CA THR A 276 -25.13 14.67 -9.87
C THR A 276 -23.90 15.43 -10.34
N ILE A 277 -22.90 14.73 -10.88
CA ILE A 277 -21.72 15.30 -11.53
C ILE A 277 -21.78 14.86 -13.00
N PRO A 278 -22.36 15.65 -13.91
CA PRO A 278 -22.55 15.21 -15.28
C PRO A 278 -21.21 15.20 -16.04
N LEU A 279 -21.04 14.18 -16.88
CA LEU A 279 -19.96 14.11 -17.87
C LEU A 279 -20.52 14.48 -19.25
N ALA A 280 -19.79 15.28 -20.01
CA ALA A 280 -20.21 15.72 -21.34
C ALA A 280 -20.30 14.54 -22.33
N THR A 281 -21.39 14.44 -23.09
CA THR A 281 -21.53 13.39 -24.11
C THR A 281 -20.71 13.67 -25.36
N GLU A 282 -20.58 14.95 -25.74
CA GLU A 282 -19.78 15.40 -26.87
C GLU A 282 -18.42 15.93 -26.41
N ARG A 283 -17.34 15.35 -26.94
CA ARG A 283 -15.97 15.74 -26.61
C ARG A 283 -14.97 15.29 -27.66
N ALA A 284 -13.78 15.86 -27.61
CA ALA A 284 -12.64 15.32 -28.35
C ALA A 284 -12.36 13.87 -27.91
N PRO A 285 -12.03 12.95 -28.83
CA PRO A 285 -11.81 11.56 -28.50
C PRO A 285 -10.62 11.39 -27.53
N ALA A 286 -10.71 10.38 -26.69
CA ALA A 286 -9.56 9.93 -25.93
C ALA A 286 -8.53 9.29 -26.87
N THR A 287 -7.26 9.31 -26.49
CA THR A 287 -6.17 8.65 -27.24
C THR A 287 -5.28 7.89 -26.28
N TYR A 288 -4.79 6.73 -26.69
CA TYR A 288 -3.88 5.93 -25.87
C TYR A 288 -2.45 6.08 -26.36
N GLN A 289 -1.53 6.26 -25.41
CA GLN A 289 -0.10 6.26 -25.67
C GLN A 289 0.58 5.29 -24.70
N PRO A 290 1.19 4.18 -25.18
CA PRO A 290 1.96 3.30 -24.31
C PRO A 290 3.25 3.99 -23.86
N HIS A 291 3.72 3.67 -22.66
CA HIS A 291 5.02 4.11 -22.18
C HIS A 291 6.12 3.47 -23.03
N PRO A 292 7.14 4.22 -23.47
CA PRO A 292 8.14 3.71 -24.42
C PRO A 292 9.01 2.57 -23.86
N ILE A 293 9.25 2.54 -22.55
CA ILE A 293 10.15 1.57 -21.89
C ILE A 293 9.42 0.60 -20.95
N VAL A 294 8.70 1.10 -19.94
CA VAL A 294 7.99 0.29 -18.94
C VAL A 294 6.84 -0.52 -19.57
N PRO A 295 6.91 -1.86 -19.58
CA PRO A 295 5.89 -2.69 -20.23
C PRO A 295 4.53 -2.65 -19.51
N GLY A 296 3.44 -2.64 -20.28
CA GLY A 296 2.07 -2.64 -19.77
C GLY A 296 1.58 -1.29 -19.24
N LEU A 297 2.47 -0.33 -19.01
CA LEU A 297 2.12 1.04 -18.65
C LEU A 297 1.72 1.85 -19.89
N GLY A 298 0.66 2.63 -19.78
CA GLY A 298 0.32 3.66 -20.76
C GLY A 298 -0.53 4.79 -20.18
N VAL A 299 -0.74 5.82 -20.99
CA VAL A 299 -1.56 6.98 -20.64
C VAL A 299 -2.71 7.08 -21.64
N ILE A 300 -3.94 7.12 -21.12
CA ILE A 300 -5.13 7.52 -21.88
C ILE A 300 -5.26 9.02 -21.73
N ARG A 301 -5.07 9.76 -22.82
CA ARG A 301 -5.10 11.21 -22.87
C ARG A 301 -6.50 11.71 -23.13
N ASN A 302 -6.80 12.90 -22.59
CA ASN A 302 -8.06 13.58 -22.81
C ASN A 302 -9.23 12.64 -22.46
N VAL A 303 -9.33 12.20 -21.20
CA VAL A 303 -10.45 11.38 -20.68
C VAL A 303 -11.49 12.25 -19.99
N LEU A 304 -11.05 13.23 -19.21
CA LEU A 304 -11.90 14.25 -18.61
C LEU A 304 -11.50 15.64 -19.16
N SER A 305 -12.48 16.53 -19.28
CA SER A 305 -12.23 17.94 -19.55
C SER A 305 -11.80 18.68 -18.28
N PRO A 306 -11.19 19.88 -18.40
CA PRO A 306 -10.85 20.68 -17.23
C PRO A 306 -12.04 21.00 -16.32
N ASP A 307 -13.23 21.24 -16.90
CA ASP A 307 -14.44 21.56 -16.14
C ASP A 307 -15.00 20.34 -15.40
N GLU A 308 -14.93 19.14 -16.01
CA GLU A 308 -15.28 17.88 -15.33
C GLU A 308 -14.35 17.60 -14.15
N CYS A 309 -13.05 17.81 -14.31
CA CYS A 309 -12.07 17.69 -13.23
C CYS A 309 -12.36 18.69 -12.09
N LYS A 310 -12.61 19.97 -12.42
CA LYS A 310 -12.97 21.01 -11.45
C LYS A 310 -14.27 20.67 -10.71
N ALA A 311 -15.28 20.14 -11.39
CA ALA A 311 -16.54 19.72 -10.77
C ALA A 311 -16.36 18.58 -9.76
N ILE A 312 -15.51 17.59 -10.08
CA ILE A 312 -15.17 16.50 -9.16
C ILE A 312 -14.40 17.01 -7.94
N ILE A 313 -13.42 17.89 -8.14
CA ILE A 313 -12.68 18.52 -7.03
C ILE A 313 -13.63 19.33 -6.15
N ALA A 314 -14.53 20.13 -6.74
CA ALA A 314 -15.54 20.90 -6.02
C ALA A 314 -16.46 19.99 -5.19
N ALA A 315 -16.83 18.81 -5.71
CA ALA A 315 -17.62 17.82 -4.98
C ALA A 315 -16.90 17.29 -3.74
N GLY A 316 -15.62 16.90 -3.87
CA GLY A 316 -14.81 16.45 -2.74
C GLY A 316 -14.56 17.54 -1.71
N GLU A 317 -14.27 18.77 -2.14
CA GLU A 317 -14.08 19.92 -1.24
C GLU A 317 -15.38 20.31 -0.51
N THR A 318 -16.55 20.07 -1.10
CA THR A 318 -17.86 20.36 -0.47
C THR A 318 -18.07 19.52 0.79
N VAL A 319 -17.65 18.25 0.78
CA VAL A 319 -17.78 17.35 1.92
C VAL A 319 -16.53 17.29 2.79
N SER A 320 -15.52 18.10 2.46
CA SER A 320 -14.19 18.11 3.06
C SER A 320 -13.44 16.78 2.89
N PHE A 321 -12.31 16.82 2.19
CA PHE A 321 -11.40 15.68 2.15
C PHE A 321 -10.89 15.37 3.57
N LEU A 322 -11.24 14.18 4.09
CA LEU A 322 -10.86 13.77 5.44
C LEU A 322 -9.42 13.25 5.47
N PRO A 323 -8.57 13.63 6.44
CA PRO A 323 -7.20 13.15 6.50
C PRO A 323 -7.12 11.63 6.68
N ASP A 324 -6.16 11.00 6.01
CA ASP A 324 -5.76 9.62 6.27
C ASP A 324 -4.58 9.61 7.22
N ALA A 325 -4.85 9.40 8.51
CA ALA A 325 -3.85 9.37 9.55
C ALA A 325 -3.97 8.05 10.34
N PRO A 326 -3.35 6.96 9.85
CA PRO A 326 -3.36 5.68 10.55
C PRO A 326 -2.78 5.82 11.96
N LEU A 327 -3.38 5.12 12.93
CA LEU A 327 -2.84 5.00 14.27
C LEU A 327 -1.57 4.17 14.20
N ARG A 328 -0.45 4.78 14.59
CA ARG A 328 0.86 4.12 14.68
C ARG A 328 1.22 3.83 16.13
N GLU A 329 1.97 2.75 16.34
CA GLU A 329 2.40 2.32 17.67
C GLU A 329 3.38 3.31 18.32
N ASP A 330 4.18 4.02 17.51
CA ASP A 330 5.11 5.06 17.96
C ASP A 330 4.45 6.40 18.31
N GLY A 331 3.13 6.52 18.07
CA GLY A 331 2.35 7.73 18.31
C GLY A 331 2.59 8.84 17.30
N ASP A 332 3.42 8.63 16.27
CA ASP A 332 3.66 9.63 15.24
C ASP A 332 2.47 9.72 14.27
N VAL A 333 2.04 10.95 13.98
CA VAL A 333 0.88 11.21 13.13
C VAL A 333 1.36 11.69 11.77
N SER A 334 1.27 10.81 10.78
CA SER A 334 1.60 11.12 9.39
C SER A 334 0.32 11.08 8.55
N ILE A 335 0.00 12.22 7.92
CA ILE A 335 -1.12 12.31 6.98
C ILE A 335 -0.64 11.79 5.63
N LEU A 336 -1.14 10.62 5.23
CA LEU A 336 -0.75 9.97 3.98
C LEU A 336 -1.42 10.63 2.77
N ALA A 337 -2.69 11.01 2.93
CA ALA A 337 -3.51 11.69 1.94
C ALA A 337 -4.69 12.36 2.66
N HIS A 338 -5.49 13.13 1.92
CA HIS A 338 -6.87 13.41 2.32
C HIS A 338 -7.83 12.74 1.35
N ASN A 339 -8.90 12.15 1.85
CA ASN A 339 -9.76 11.22 1.13
C ASN A 339 -11.17 11.78 0.94
N PHE A 340 -11.69 11.56 -0.26
CA PHE A 340 -13.11 11.54 -0.57
C PHE A 340 -13.41 10.20 -1.24
N TYR A 341 -14.02 9.27 -0.49
CA TYR A 341 -14.42 7.97 -1.03
C TYR A 341 -15.81 8.07 -1.63
N TRP A 342 -15.93 7.77 -2.92
CA TRP A 342 -17.14 8.00 -3.68
C TRP A 342 -17.46 6.77 -4.50
N VAL A 343 -18.65 6.18 -4.33
CA VAL A 343 -19.18 5.21 -5.27
C VAL A 343 -19.90 5.98 -6.37
N ALA A 344 -19.31 6.04 -7.56
CA ALA A 344 -19.84 6.79 -8.68
C ALA A 344 -21.24 6.30 -9.08
N ASP A 345 -22.15 7.21 -9.40
CA ASP A 345 -23.46 6.85 -9.94
C ASP A 345 -23.33 6.21 -11.33
N LYS A 346 -24.30 5.35 -11.70
CA LYS A 346 -24.23 4.58 -12.95
C LYS A 346 -24.07 5.45 -14.20
N PRO A 347 -24.82 6.55 -14.40
CA PRO A 347 -24.59 7.43 -15.56
C PRO A 347 -23.17 7.98 -15.67
N PHE A 348 -22.58 8.46 -14.57
CA PHE A 348 -21.18 8.90 -14.55
C PHE A 348 -20.25 7.76 -14.95
N HIS A 349 -20.40 6.61 -14.30
CA HIS A 349 -19.59 5.41 -14.55
C HIS A 349 -19.66 4.96 -16.01
N ASP A 350 -20.87 4.77 -16.54
CA ASP A 350 -21.09 4.22 -17.89
C ASP A 350 -20.58 5.19 -18.97
N THR A 351 -20.75 6.49 -18.76
CA THR A 351 -20.20 7.52 -19.64
C THR A 351 -18.66 7.48 -19.62
N LEU A 352 -18.04 7.41 -18.44
CA LEU A 352 -16.59 7.31 -18.34
C LEU A 352 -16.07 6.02 -18.98
N TRP A 353 -16.70 4.88 -18.71
CA TRP A 353 -16.33 3.60 -19.30
C TRP A 353 -16.41 3.63 -20.82
N SER A 354 -17.48 4.17 -21.40
CA SER A 354 -17.63 4.28 -22.86
C SER A 354 -16.49 5.06 -23.53
N ARG A 355 -15.92 6.06 -22.82
CA ARG A 355 -14.79 6.86 -23.32
C ARG A 355 -13.48 6.07 -23.34
N VAL A 356 -13.29 5.14 -22.40
CA VAL A 356 -11.99 4.51 -22.15
C VAL A 356 -11.92 3.03 -22.52
N ALA A 357 -13.05 2.34 -22.64
CA ALA A 357 -13.12 0.93 -23.02
C ALA A 357 -12.31 0.61 -24.30
N PRO A 358 -12.29 1.44 -25.36
CA PRO A 358 -11.47 1.17 -26.55
C PRO A 358 -9.95 1.21 -26.32
N HIS A 359 -9.51 1.74 -25.18
CA HIS A 359 -8.10 1.92 -24.82
C HIS A 359 -7.63 0.98 -23.70
N VAL A 360 -8.55 0.17 -23.18
CA VAL A 360 -8.29 -0.85 -22.17
C VAL A 360 -8.11 -2.20 -22.88
N PRO A 361 -7.17 -3.07 -22.44
CA PRO A 361 -7.09 -4.42 -22.97
C PRO A 361 -8.44 -5.15 -22.83
N ALA A 362 -9.05 -5.53 -23.95
CA ALA A 362 -10.37 -6.17 -23.93
C ALA A 362 -10.35 -7.55 -23.25
N SER A 363 -9.20 -8.24 -23.30
CA SER A 363 -8.95 -9.54 -22.68
C SER A 363 -7.51 -9.64 -22.21
N VAL A 364 -7.29 -10.28 -21.06
CA VAL A 364 -5.96 -10.61 -20.53
C VAL A 364 -5.93 -12.08 -20.10
N ASN A 365 -5.19 -12.90 -20.85
CA ASN A 365 -5.13 -14.36 -20.66
C ASN A 365 -6.54 -15.00 -20.68
N GLY A 366 -7.40 -14.57 -21.61
CA GLY A 366 -8.78 -15.06 -21.76
C GLY A 366 -9.79 -14.49 -20.76
N ARG A 367 -9.35 -13.62 -19.84
CA ARG A 367 -10.25 -12.92 -18.90
C ARG A 367 -10.72 -11.62 -19.54
N LEU A 368 -12.04 -11.48 -19.74
CA LEU A 368 -12.65 -10.34 -20.41
C LEU A 368 -12.77 -9.12 -19.48
N ALA A 369 -12.53 -7.92 -20.02
CA ALA A 369 -12.80 -6.66 -19.33
C ALA A 369 -14.32 -6.41 -19.20
N ARG A 370 -14.75 -5.88 -18.05
CA ARG A 370 -16.16 -5.72 -17.69
C ARG A 370 -16.58 -4.28 -17.38
N GLY A 371 -15.66 -3.46 -16.91
CA GLY A 371 -15.97 -2.08 -16.56
C GLY A 371 -14.88 -1.45 -15.70
N LEU A 372 -15.23 -0.32 -15.08
CA LEU A 372 -14.43 0.30 -14.03
C LEU A 372 -15.06 -0.01 -12.68
N ASN A 373 -14.22 -0.17 -11.66
CA ASN A 373 -14.72 -0.21 -10.29
C ASN A 373 -15.42 1.10 -9.95
N ARG A 374 -16.67 1.03 -9.51
CA ARG A 374 -17.45 2.23 -9.16
C ARG A 374 -16.95 2.88 -7.88
N ARG A 375 -16.19 2.18 -7.03
CA ARG A 375 -15.59 2.75 -5.82
C ARG A 375 -14.35 3.58 -6.15
N PHE A 376 -14.57 4.86 -6.33
CA PHE A 376 -13.54 5.85 -6.59
C PHE A 376 -12.92 6.31 -5.27
N ARG A 377 -11.58 6.25 -5.21
CA ARG A 377 -10.82 6.89 -4.14
C ARG A 377 -10.27 8.20 -4.68
N VAL A 378 -10.88 9.31 -4.29
CA VAL A 378 -10.40 10.63 -4.67
C VAL A 378 -9.45 11.10 -3.57
N TYR A 379 -8.20 11.37 -3.96
CA TYR A 379 -7.14 11.77 -3.05
C TYR A 379 -6.72 13.21 -3.29
N ARG A 380 -6.43 13.93 -2.20
CA ARG A 380 -5.69 15.18 -2.20
C ARG A 380 -4.37 15.01 -1.44
N TYR A 381 -3.26 15.16 -2.17
CA TYR A 381 -1.92 15.17 -1.61
C TYR A 381 -1.41 16.62 -1.53
N VAL A 382 -0.88 16.99 -0.36
CA VAL A 382 -0.30 18.31 -0.07
C VAL A 382 1.17 18.13 0.32
N PRO A 383 1.97 19.20 0.46
CA PRO A 383 3.38 19.05 0.79
C PRO A 383 3.61 18.23 2.06
N GLY A 384 4.54 17.27 1.98
CA GLY A 384 4.82 16.30 3.04
C GLY A 384 4.01 15.01 2.97
N ALA A 385 2.98 14.93 2.13
CA ALA A 385 2.29 13.68 1.83
C ALA A 385 3.06 12.91 0.73
N GLU A 386 3.44 11.67 1.03
CA GLU A 386 4.07 10.74 0.10
C GLU A 386 3.29 9.43 0.11
N TYR A 387 3.04 8.89 -1.08
CA TYR A 387 2.48 7.55 -1.21
C TYR A 387 3.61 6.57 -1.54
N ARG A 388 4.07 5.87 -0.50
CA ARG A 388 5.25 4.98 -0.54
C ARG A 388 5.17 3.94 -1.66
N ALA A 389 6.34 3.44 -2.06
CA ALA A 389 6.41 2.40 -3.09
C ALA A 389 5.64 1.14 -2.70
N HIS A 390 4.76 0.67 -3.58
CA HIS A 390 3.87 -0.46 -3.33
C HIS A 390 3.45 -1.17 -4.62
N ILE A 391 2.84 -2.35 -4.44
CA ILE A 391 2.11 -3.07 -5.47
C ILE A 391 0.62 -2.94 -5.15
N ASP A 392 -0.16 -2.61 -6.18
CA ASP A 392 -1.59 -2.38 -6.02
C ASP A 392 -2.36 -3.70 -5.84
N GLY A 393 -3.22 -3.70 -4.81
CA GLY A 393 -4.10 -4.82 -4.47
C GLY A 393 -5.22 -5.02 -5.50
N ALA A 394 -5.65 -6.27 -5.68
CA ALA A 394 -6.84 -6.58 -6.46
C ALA A 394 -8.15 -6.25 -5.70
N TRP A 395 -9.17 -5.78 -6.42
CA TRP A 395 -10.48 -5.41 -5.90
C TRP A 395 -11.59 -6.07 -6.72
N PRO A 396 -12.64 -6.61 -6.08
CA PRO A 396 -13.86 -7.01 -6.78
C PRO A 396 -14.67 -5.77 -7.18
N PRO A 397 -15.62 -5.92 -8.12
CA PRO A 397 -16.51 -4.83 -8.49
C PRO A 397 -17.34 -4.34 -7.32
N SER A 398 -17.54 -3.03 -7.21
CA SER A 398 -18.38 -2.43 -6.16
C SER A 398 -19.65 -1.81 -6.74
N ASP A 399 -20.75 -1.88 -5.98
CA ASP A 399 -22.04 -1.28 -6.34
C ASP A 399 -22.75 -0.72 -5.08
N VAL A 400 -23.89 -0.07 -5.28
CA VAL A 400 -24.81 0.44 -4.27
C VAL A 400 -26.21 -0.03 -4.66
N LEU A 401 -26.90 -0.72 -3.75
CA LEU A 401 -28.28 -1.16 -3.94
C LEU A 401 -29.26 0.04 -3.92
N PRO A 402 -30.51 -0.12 -4.41
CA PRO A 402 -31.50 0.96 -4.41
C PRO A 402 -31.83 1.56 -3.03
N ASP A 403 -31.54 0.83 -1.95
CA ASP A 403 -31.74 1.25 -0.56
C ASP A 403 -30.47 1.88 0.06
N ASP A 404 -29.50 2.25 -0.77
CA ASP A 404 -28.19 2.79 -0.40
C ASP A 404 -27.23 1.81 0.29
N THR A 405 -27.55 0.52 0.33
CA THR A 405 -26.60 -0.48 0.84
C THR A 405 -25.39 -0.59 -0.08
N TYR A 406 -24.19 -0.33 0.46
CA TYR A 406 -22.93 -0.56 -0.25
C TYR A 406 -22.67 -2.07 -0.42
N VAL A 407 -22.28 -2.45 -1.63
CA VAL A 407 -21.89 -3.83 -1.99
C VAL A 407 -20.41 -3.82 -2.34
N TYR A 408 -19.60 -4.48 -1.51
CA TYR A 408 -18.16 -4.58 -1.70
C TYR A 408 -17.77 -5.41 -2.94
N ASP A 409 -18.40 -6.58 -3.10
CA ASP A 409 -18.26 -7.48 -4.25
C ASP A 409 -19.62 -7.67 -4.92
N ALA A 410 -19.84 -6.92 -5.99
CA ALA A 410 -21.02 -6.94 -6.83
C ALA A 410 -20.86 -7.87 -8.05
N SER A 411 -19.90 -8.80 -8.02
CA SER A 411 -19.72 -9.76 -9.09
C SER A 411 -20.99 -10.59 -9.26
N PRO A 412 -21.36 -10.95 -10.51
CA PRO A 412 -22.37 -11.99 -10.73
C PRO A 412 -22.02 -13.27 -9.95
N PRO A 413 -23.00 -13.95 -9.33
CA PRO A 413 -22.74 -15.13 -8.50
C PRO A 413 -21.95 -16.26 -9.20
N ASP A 414 -22.16 -16.42 -10.50
CA ASP A 414 -21.56 -17.43 -11.37
C ASP A 414 -20.34 -16.92 -12.16
N LYS A 415 -20.02 -15.63 -12.08
CA LYS A 415 -18.92 -15.01 -12.82
C LYS A 415 -18.18 -14.02 -11.93
N LYS A 416 -17.28 -14.54 -11.11
CA LYS A 416 -16.43 -13.73 -10.25
C LYS A 416 -15.56 -12.79 -11.07
N GLN A 417 -15.42 -11.57 -10.59
CA GLN A 417 -14.64 -10.52 -11.22
C GLN A 417 -13.60 -9.98 -10.24
N SER A 418 -12.48 -9.53 -10.78
CA SER A 418 -11.39 -8.91 -10.02
C SER A 418 -10.66 -7.92 -10.91
N SER A 419 -10.12 -6.86 -10.31
CA SER A 419 -9.35 -5.88 -11.04
C SER A 419 -7.98 -6.39 -11.46
N LEU A 420 -7.55 -6.07 -12.68
CA LEU A 420 -6.20 -6.37 -13.19
C LEU A 420 -5.41 -5.13 -13.63
N PHE A 421 -6.04 -3.95 -13.66
CA PHE A 421 -5.35 -2.70 -14.02
C PHE A 421 -5.77 -1.55 -13.13
N THR A 422 -4.80 -0.76 -12.70
CA THR A 422 -5.04 0.47 -11.96
C THR A 422 -5.37 1.54 -12.98
N PHE A 423 -6.42 2.29 -12.68
CA PHE A 423 -6.94 3.37 -13.50
C PHE A 423 -6.83 4.66 -12.68
N LEU A 424 -5.73 5.40 -12.90
CA LEU A 424 -5.36 6.56 -12.09
C LEU A 424 -5.62 7.86 -12.86
N ILE A 425 -6.69 8.57 -12.50
CA ILE A 425 -7.16 9.78 -13.19
C ILE A 425 -6.56 11.02 -12.53
N TYR A 426 -5.79 11.82 -13.25
CA TYR A 426 -5.23 13.07 -12.74
C TYR A 426 -6.25 14.21 -12.88
N LEU A 427 -6.56 14.91 -11.80
CA LEU A 427 -7.58 15.97 -11.78
C LEU A 427 -7.01 17.38 -11.85
N ASN A 428 -5.69 17.54 -11.70
CA ASN A 428 -4.97 18.80 -11.85
C ASN A 428 -3.47 18.50 -12.13
N ASP A 429 -2.68 19.53 -12.47
CA ASP A 429 -1.25 19.35 -12.84
C ASP A 429 -0.33 20.56 -12.54
N GLU A 430 -0.83 21.54 -11.77
CA GLU A 430 -0.14 22.77 -11.36
C GLU A 430 0.63 22.64 -10.04
N PHE A 431 1.40 21.58 -9.87
CA PHE A 431 2.20 21.31 -8.67
C PHE A 431 3.65 20.91 -8.98
N GLU A 432 4.51 20.96 -7.96
CA GLU A 432 5.91 20.51 -8.05
C GLU A 432 6.07 19.16 -7.33
N GLY A 433 6.72 18.20 -8.00
CA GLY A 433 6.75 16.80 -7.54
C GLY A 433 5.48 16.07 -7.97
N GLY A 434 5.01 15.12 -7.17
CA GLY A 434 3.73 14.47 -7.41
C GLY A 434 3.73 13.49 -8.61
N GLU A 435 4.88 13.17 -9.19
CA GLU A 435 4.99 12.17 -10.26
C GLU A 435 4.46 10.80 -9.78
N THR A 436 3.90 10.02 -10.71
CA THR A 436 3.71 8.58 -10.47
C THR A 436 4.94 7.87 -11.02
N THR A 437 5.76 7.32 -10.14
CA THR A 437 7.09 6.79 -10.49
C THR A 437 7.09 5.28 -10.41
N TYR A 438 7.55 4.62 -11.48
CA TYR A 438 7.56 3.17 -11.62
C TYR A 438 8.98 2.62 -11.55
N PHE A 439 9.18 1.48 -10.88
CA PHE A 439 10.49 0.90 -10.63
C PHE A 439 10.65 -0.43 -11.35
N VAL A 440 11.68 -0.52 -12.19
CA VAL A 440 11.99 -1.73 -12.99
C VAL A 440 13.43 -2.14 -12.74
N PRO A 441 13.75 -3.44 -12.58
CA PRO A 441 15.13 -3.91 -12.52
C PRO A 441 15.92 -3.44 -13.74
N ALA A 442 17.07 -2.80 -13.53
CA ALA A 442 18.00 -2.51 -14.60
C ALA A 442 18.73 -3.79 -15.06
N ALA A 443 19.41 -3.75 -16.20
CA ALA A 443 20.24 -4.87 -16.65
C ALA A 443 21.27 -5.34 -15.58
N ARG A 444 21.83 -4.40 -14.81
CA ARG A 444 22.75 -4.67 -13.70
C ARG A 444 22.01 -5.04 -12.42
N GLU A 445 22.26 -6.22 -11.86
CA GLU A 445 21.67 -6.64 -10.58
C GLU A 445 22.00 -5.68 -9.43
N GLY A 446 21.01 -5.48 -8.56
CA GLY A 446 21.04 -4.51 -7.46
C GLY A 446 20.74 -3.06 -7.89
N VAL A 447 20.41 -2.81 -9.15
CA VAL A 447 20.03 -1.47 -9.64
C VAL A 447 18.59 -1.49 -10.15
N LEU A 448 17.80 -0.50 -9.73
CA LEU A 448 16.47 -0.24 -10.26
C LEU A 448 16.48 1.04 -11.11
N ASN A 449 15.78 1.04 -12.24
CA ASN A 449 15.46 2.24 -13.00
C ASN A 449 14.11 2.77 -12.53
N ALA A 450 14.08 4.06 -12.16
CA ALA A 450 12.86 4.77 -11.76
C ALA A 450 12.35 5.63 -12.92
N TYR A 451 11.15 5.32 -13.42
CA TYR A 451 10.48 5.97 -14.54
C TYR A 451 9.33 6.86 -14.04
N PRO A 452 9.57 8.16 -13.82
CA PRO A 452 8.52 9.10 -13.43
C PRO A 452 7.61 9.46 -14.61
N ILE A 453 6.30 9.46 -14.36
CA ILE A 453 5.31 10.05 -15.26
C ILE A 453 4.82 11.37 -14.66
N ARG A 454 4.79 12.42 -15.47
CA ARG A 454 4.16 13.68 -15.10
C ARG A 454 2.63 13.55 -15.16
N PRO A 455 1.90 13.83 -14.06
CA PRO A 455 0.46 13.97 -14.09
C PRO A 455 0.03 15.09 -15.05
N VAL A 456 -1.04 14.84 -15.79
CA VAL A 456 -1.64 15.82 -16.71
C VAL A 456 -3.13 15.83 -16.47
N MET A 457 -3.71 17.00 -16.22
CA MET A 457 -5.12 17.15 -15.89
C MET A 457 -6.00 16.50 -16.97
N GLY A 458 -6.92 15.63 -16.54
CA GLY A 458 -7.85 14.91 -17.40
C GLY A 458 -7.27 13.67 -18.10
N ASN A 459 -5.99 13.36 -17.92
CA ASN A 459 -5.39 12.12 -18.40
C ASN A 459 -5.48 11.00 -17.34
N VAL A 460 -5.31 9.77 -17.80
CA VAL A 460 -5.32 8.57 -16.96
C VAL A 460 -4.04 7.79 -17.17
N ALA A 461 -3.32 7.45 -16.10
CA ALA A 461 -2.33 6.39 -16.13
C ALA A 461 -3.03 5.03 -15.97
N LEU A 462 -2.77 4.12 -16.92
CA LEU A 462 -3.29 2.76 -16.95
C LEU A 462 -2.13 1.78 -16.88
N PHE A 463 -2.13 0.89 -15.89
CA PHE A 463 -1.05 -0.09 -15.71
C PHE A 463 -1.53 -1.35 -15.00
N PRO A 464 -0.90 -2.51 -15.26
CA PRO A 464 -1.32 -3.77 -14.67
C PRO A 464 -1.02 -3.85 -13.16
N HIS A 465 -1.94 -4.49 -12.45
CA HIS A 465 -1.81 -4.91 -11.05
C HIS A 465 -2.60 -6.21 -10.81
N GLY A 466 -2.74 -6.64 -9.56
CA GLY A 466 -3.64 -7.72 -9.14
C GLY A 466 -3.10 -9.13 -9.42
N ASP A 467 -2.58 -9.38 -10.62
CA ASP A 467 -1.72 -10.52 -10.88
C ASP A 467 -0.30 -10.24 -10.39
N THR A 468 0.43 -11.29 -10.03
CA THR A 468 1.83 -11.16 -9.63
C THR A 468 2.75 -10.88 -10.81
N ARG A 469 2.53 -11.55 -11.95
CA ARG A 469 3.31 -11.30 -13.16
C ARG A 469 2.91 -9.97 -13.79
N GLY A 470 3.90 -9.09 -13.97
CA GLY A 470 3.71 -7.78 -14.57
C GLY A 470 3.19 -6.70 -13.62
N ALA A 471 2.91 -7.01 -12.35
CA ALA A 471 2.53 -6.01 -11.36
C ALA A 471 3.62 -4.94 -11.24
N LEU A 472 3.27 -3.69 -11.48
CA LEU A 472 4.26 -2.62 -11.46
C LEU A 472 4.45 -2.07 -10.05
N LEU A 473 5.69 -2.14 -9.56
CA LEU A 473 6.10 -1.42 -8.37
C LEU A 473 6.12 0.07 -8.68
N HIS A 474 5.37 0.83 -7.89
CA HIS A 474 5.23 2.26 -8.12
C HIS A 474 5.00 3.04 -6.83
N GLU A 475 5.26 4.34 -6.90
CA GLU A 475 4.99 5.30 -5.82
C GLU A 475 4.27 6.54 -6.36
N GLY A 476 3.64 7.28 -5.45
CA GLY A 476 3.28 8.68 -5.67
C GLY A 476 4.34 9.57 -5.04
N THR A 477 5.29 10.03 -5.85
CA THR A 477 6.39 10.89 -5.43
C THR A 477 5.81 12.11 -4.69
N GLY A 478 6.37 12.45 -3.53
CA GLY A 478 5.83 13.49 -2.65
C GLY A 478 5.66 14.85 -3.34
N VAL A 479 4.54 15.51 -3.05
CA VAL A 479 4.29 16.88 -3.49
C VAL A 479 5.21 17.81 -2.71
N ARG A 480 5.88 18.74 -3.39
CA ARG A 480 6.74 19.76 -2.76
C ARG A 480 6.07 21.12 -2.69
N LYS A 481 5.20 21.43 -3.66
CA LYS A 481 4.45 22.70 -3.74
C LYS A 481 3.11 22.49 -4.43
N GLY A 482 2.08 23.19 -3.97
CA GLY A 482 0.71 23.05 -4.48
C GLY A 482 -0.01 21.86 -3.86
N ALA A 483 -1.02 21.33 -4.55
CA ALA A 483 -1.70 20.10 -4.15
C ALA A 483 -2.00 19.26 -5.40
N LYS A 484 -1.90 17.93 -5.27
CA LYS A 484 -2.26 16.96 -6.31
C LYS A 484 -3.60 16.34 -5.99
N TYR A 485 -4.53 16.41 -6.94
CA TYR A 485 -5.82 15.73 -6.90
C TYR A 485 -5.83 14.58 -7.91
N VAL A 486 -6.24 13.41 -7.47
CA VAL A 486 -6.23 12.20 -8.30
C VAL A 486 -7.37 11.26 -7.89
N ILE A 487 -7.90 10.50 -8.84
CA ILE A 487 -8.83 9.41 -8.58
C ILE A 487 -8.09 8.10 -8.82
N ARG A 488 -8.13 7.20 -7.85
CA ARG A 488 -7.77 5.79 -8.05
C ARG A 488 -9.03 4.94 -8.12
N THR A 489 -9.17 4.27 -9.24
CA THR A 489 -10.08 3.13 -9.42
C THR A 489 -9.35 2.05 -10.22
N GLU A 490 -10.06 1.03 -10.66
CA GLU A 490 -9.49 -0.11 -11.36
C GLU A 490 -10.36 -0.54 -12.53
N VAL A 491 -9.75 -1.24 -13.49
CA VAL A 491 -10.48 -1.97 -14.54
C VAL A 491 -10.74 -3.39 -14.05
N GLU A 492 -12.00 -3.80 -14.11
CA GLU A 492 -12.51 -5.10 -13.70
C GLU A 492 -12.45 -6.10 -14.84
N TYR A 493 -12.02 -7.32 -14.54
CA TYR A 493 -11.99 -8.44 -15.47
C TYR A 493 -12.66 -9.66 -14.83
N ASP A 494 -13.08 -10.62 -15.65
CA ASP A 494 -13.46 -11.95 -15.13
C ASP A 494 -12.26 -12.59 -14.41
N VAL A 495 -12.51 -13.37 -13.35
CA VAL A 495 -11.46 -14.15 -12.66
C VAL A 495 -11.10 -15.37 -13.48
N GLU A 496 -12.11 -16.10 -13.94
CA GLU A 496 -11.94 -17.27 -14.80
C GLU A 496 -11.90 -16.85 -16.28
N PRO A 497 -11.02 -17.44 -17.09
CA PRO A 497 -11.04 -17.23 -18.53
C PRO A 497 -12.39 -17.60 -19.13
N SER A 498 -12.94 -16.74 -19.98
CA SER A 498 -14.25 -16.88 -20.60
C SER A 498 -14.24 -16.85 -22.14
N GLU A 499 -13.04 -16.75 -22.74
CA GLU A 499 -12.77 -16.84 -24.18
C GLU A 499 -12.25 -18.20 -24.64
#